data_AF-A0A1Y2D8R4-F1
#
_entry.id   AF-A0A1Y2D8R4-F1
#
_cell.length_a   1.000
_cell.length_b   1.000
_cell.length_c   1.000
_cell.angle_alpha   90.00
_cell.angle_beta   90.00
_cell.angle_gamma   90.00
#
_symmetry.space_group_name_H-M   'P 1'
#
loop_
_entity.id
_entity.type
_entity.pdbx_description
1 polymer ?
#
loop_
_entity_poly.entity_id
_entity_poly.type
_entity_poly.pdbx_seq_one_letter_code
_entity_poly.pdbx_strand_id
1 'polypeptide(L)'
;MKLFDIFSVISLWTLSVSAGFWDNVERTELYEMMEKSIPEMYVTLPENSWSEMIEKAQVEYQDERTGFGVEATLKFIYEGNEEEYDINFKLGGKSTATFSKPGYNIKIKGTNSTLHGTKNFRLRSDQRDVSMMRSKITTDILQKSGLIATEVGYTELYVNNEYMGFWVVSDSVKNKWIKRKFGDDGKEIKTLYECNGDVIRFDDGSAKTKCVNANEDYIDYMEPFINFVDQVNASTTREELEEIMDVDNFIKYMAWEWLMGSFDHFLSYYGHNLYWYQQPNGKWVYIPYDHDIELGQDEYIGFYPNRTFNHHDFELDHPIIQVLVHDDDTTFRELLGDIISKVFNPDTLLIHINKIRDIIAPYVKKDRDTGAGKINKLGKDSRFNYEHFLLNTEYTYVYDWISGFRSYGLKDWIRRRYNFAAAYYGINSNSTSSEEKHKLIEPRPEPIIFTYKTPVWYDITNITEMYYLAFNNVLPEYIPDETYEDVRVPILGVNQYNLERTNPSYTKPTTTKRRTTTTVKITTSTNVITTTTTTSTTTVITPIETCWSESLGYPCCSMGCNAINYYTDDDGFWGVENDDWCGIPSQCQKNDDDVCPGSNQGYSCCKTCEVYMTDETGPWNIENDEWCSVKTNC
;
A
#
# COMPACT_ATOMS: atom_id res chain seq x y z
N MET A 1 -57.81 10.25 -27.56
CA MET A 1 -58.12 11.66 -27.23
C MET A 1 -58.92 11.63 -25.93
N LYS A 2 -58.47 12.01 -24.72
CA LYS A 2 -57.39 12.89 -24.21
C LYS A 2 -56.85 12.21 -22.93
N LEU A 3 -55.54 12.02 -22.77
CA LEU A 3 -54.64 12.81 -21.91
C LEU A 3 -55.24 13.22 -20.55
N PHE A 4 -54.79 12.54 -19.49
CA PHE A 4 -54.77 13.05 -18.13
C PHE A 4 -53.30 13.14 -17.70
N ASP A 5 -52.81 14.37 -17.60
CA ASP A 5 -51.51 14.71 -17.00
C ASP A 5 -51.61 14.53 -15.48
N ILE A 6 -50.76 13.66 -14.93
CA ILE A 6 -50.42 13.64 -13.52
C ILE A 6 -48.94 14.00 -13.42
N PHE A 7 -48.68 15.26 -13.05
CA PHE A 7 -47.36 15.70 -12.60
C PHE A 7 -47.07 15.07 -11.25
N SER A 8 -46.34 13.94 -11.25
CA SER A 8 -45.62 13.47 -10.08
C SER A 8 -44.29 14.20 -10.01
N VAL A 9 -44.21 15.20 -9.14
CA VAL A 9 -42.95 15.83 -8.73
C VAL A 9 -42.16 14.76 -7.97
N ILE A 10 -41.23 14.10 -8.66
CA ILE A 10 -40.20 13.27 -8.03
C ILE A 10 -39.25 14.26 -7.36
N SER A 11 -39.40 14.44 -6.05
CA SER A 11 -38.34 14.99 -5.22
C SER A 11 -37.16 14.03 -5.32
N LEU A 12 -36.16 14.38 -6.13
CA LEU A 12 -34.82 13.79 -6.04
C LEU A 12 -34.28 14.17 -4.67
N TRP A 13 -34.49 13.31 -3.68
CA TRP A 13 -33.53 13.19 -2.59
C TRP A 13 -32.30 12.56 -3.22
N THR A 14 -31.31 13.39 -3.57
CA THR A 14 -29.94 12.91 -3.72
C THR A 14 -29.49 12.46 -2.35
N LEU A 15 -29.83 11.21 -1.99
CA LEU A 15 -29.06 10.48 -1.01
C LEU A 15 -27.66 10.38 -1.62
N SER A 16 -26.77 11.28 -1.22
CA SER A 16 -25.34 11.04 -1.30
C SER A 16 -25.06 9.87 -0.37
N VAL A 17 -25.34 8.66 -0.85
CA VAL A 17 -24.77 7.47 -0.24
C VAL A 17 -23.27 7.64 -0.48
N SER A 18 -22.52 7.98 0.57
CA SER A 18 -21.07 7.93 0.51
C SER A 18 -20.71 6.53 0.06
N ALA A 19 -20.13 6.40 -1.14
CA ALA A 19 -19.74 5.11 -1.63
C ALA A 19 -18.71 4.49 -0.68
N GLY A 20 -18.91 3.22 -0.36
CA GLY A 20 -17.99 2.47 0.50
C GLY A 20 -16.70 2.14 -0.24
N PHE A 21 -15.60 1.96 0.50
CA PHE A 21 -14.32 1.50 -0.06
C PHE A 21 -14.49 0.23 -0.93
N TRP A 22 -15.42 -0.66 -0.59
CA TRP A 22 -15.67 -1.92 -1.29
C TRP A 22 -16.74 -1.85 -2.38
N ASP A 23 -17.28 -0.67 -2.67
CA ASP A 23 -18.28 -0.54 -3.72
C ASP A 23 -17.73 -1.02 -5.06
N ASN A 24 -18.54 -1.80 -5.78
CA ASN A 24 -18.23 -2.45 -7.04
C ASN A 24 -17.10 -3.51 -7.00
N VAL A 25 -16.74 -4.02 -5.81
CA VAL A 25 -15.79 -5.13 -5.64
C VAL A 25 -16.51 -6.30 -4.96
N GLU A 26 -16.60 -7.44 -5.65
CA GLU A 26 -17.14 -8.67 -5.06
C GLU A 26 -16.07 -9.34 -4.20
N ARG A 27 -16.40 -9.65 -2.94
CA ARG A 27 -15.50 -10.30 -2.01
C ARG A 27 -16.13 -11.58 -1.45
N THR A 28 -15.29 -12.45 -0.92
CA THR A 28 -15.81 -13.63 -0.22
C THR A 28 -16.46 -13.20 1.08
N GLU A 29 -17.68 -13.68 1.33
CA GLU A 29 -18.54 -13.37 2.48
C GLU A 29 -17.79 -13.36 3.82
N LEU A 30 -16.93 -14.35 4.11
CA LEU A 30 -16.14 -14.38 5.35
C LEU A 30 -15.37 -13.07 5.62
N TYR A 31 -14.72 -12.54 4.58
CA TYR A 31 -13.88 -11.36 4.75
C TYR A 31 -14.72 -10.08 4.72
N GLU A 32 -15.85 -10.06 4.02
CA GLU A 32 -16.82 -8.96 4.12
C GLU A 32 -17.38 -8.81 5.54
N MET A 33 -17.62 -9.94 6.23
CA MET A 33 -18.01 -9.96 7.64
C MET A 33 -16.90 -9.37 8.52
N MET A 34 -15.65 -9.81 8.32
CA MET A 34 -14.49 -9.34 9.08
C MET A 34 -14.17 -7.84 8.89
N GLU A 35 -14.65 -7.19 7.82
CA GLU A 35 -14.56 -5.73 7.66
C GLU A 35 -15.50 -4.96 8.60
N LYS A 36 -16.56 -5.60 9.08
CA LYS A 36 -17.62 -4.95 9.87
C LYS A 36 -17.39 -5.15 11.36
N SER A 37 -17.02 -6.35 11.76
CA SER A 37 -16.68 -6.67 13.15
C SER A 37 -15.70 -7.84 13.23
N ILE A 38 -14.97 -7.93 14.34
CA ILE A 38 -13.98 -8.98 14.57
C ILE A 38 -14.68 -10.22 15.15
N PRO A 39 -14.72 -11.35 14.43
CA PRO A 39 -15.27 -12.60 14.96
C PRO A 39 -14.36 -13.25 16.00
N GLU A 40 -14.93 -14.22 16.71
CA GLU A 40 -14.20 -15.12 17.60
C GLU A 40 -14.19 -16.54 17.03
N MET A 41 -13.03 -17.20 17.12
CA MET A 41 -12.85 -18.59 16.73
C MET A 41 -12.46 -19.42 17.95
N TYR A 42 -13.34 -20.33 18.37
CA TYR A 42 -13.08 -21.28 19.46
C TYR A 42 -12.75 -22.63 18.88
N VAL A 43 -11.50 -23.06 19.03
CA VAL A 43 -11.04 -24.39 18.64
C VAL A 43 -11.06 -25.31 19.85
N THR A 44 -11.81 -26.40 19.76
CA THR A 44 -11.86 -27.45 20.78
C THR A 44 -11.16 -28.70 20.26
N LEU A 45 -10.19 -29.22 21.01
CA LEU A 45 -9.41 -30.41 20.67
C LEU A 45 -9.01 -31.21 21.92
N PRO A 46 -8.65 -32.50 21.80
CA PRO A 46 -8.17 -33.28 22.93
C PRO A 46 -6.96 -32.65 23.62
N GLU A 47 -6.94 -32.65 24.96
CA GLU A 47 -5.87 -32.03 25.77
C GLU A 47 -4.47 -32.59 25.48
N ASN A 48 -4.38 -33.90 25.22
CA ASN A 48 -3.12 -34.55 24.82
C ASN A 48 -2.63 -34.03 23.46
N SER A 49 -3.55 -33.82 22.52
CA SER A 49 -3.25 -33.24 21.21
C SER A 49 -2.80 -31.79 21.30
N TRP A 50 -3.41 -30.99 22.18
CA TRP A 50 -2.97 -29.62 22.42
C TRP A 50 -1.58 -29.57 23.08
N SER A 51 -1.35 -30.43 24.08
CA SER A 51 -0.04 -30.56 24.74
C SER A 51 1.07 -30.92 23.75
N GLU A 52 0.81 -31.88 22.85
CA GLU A 52 1.74 -32.26 21.79
C GLU A 52 1.97 -31.10 20.80
N MET A 53 0.93 -30.33 20.44
CA MET A 53 1.08 -29.16 19.58
C MET A 53 2.00 -28.11 20.20
N ILE A 54 1.88 -27.84 21.51
CA ILE A 54 2.77 -26.93 22.24
C ILE A 54 4.21 -27.46 22.23
N GLU A 55 4.41 -28.76 22.48
CA GLU A 55 5.73 -29.39 22.44
C GLU A 55 6.37 -29.23 21.05
N LYS A 56 5.62 -29.52 19.98
CA LYS A 56 6.08 -29.40 18.58
C LYS A 56 6.30 -27.96 18.14
N ALA A 57 5.70 -27.00 18.82
CA ALA A 57 5.91 -25.58 18.57
C ALA A 57 7.22 -25.05 19.16
N GLN A 58 7.92 -25.80 20.04
CA GLN A 58 9.20 -25.37 20.60
C GLN A 58 10.31 -25.51 19.54
N VAL A 59 10.50 -24.45 18.76
CA VAL A 59 11.40 -24.43 17.60
C VAL A 59 12.23 -23.16 17.63
N GLU A 60 13.55 -23.28 17.62
CA GLU A 60 14.49 -22.15 17.50
C GLU A 60 14.92 -21.96 16.03
N TYR A 61 15.14 -23.07 15.32
CA TYR A 61 15.59 -23.06 13.92
C TYR A 61 14.57 -23.71 12.99
N GLN A 62 14.43 -23.17 11.78
CA GLN A 62 13.37 -23.56 10.84
C GLN A 62 13.37 -25.06 10.48
N ASP A 63 14.54 -25.70 10.47
CA ASP A 63 14.74 -27.12 10.15
C ASP A 63 14.29 -28.07 11.27
N GLU A 64 14.14 -27.60 12.51
CA GLU A 64 13.62 -28.39 13.63
C GLU A 64 12.10 -28.61 13.53
N ARG A 65 11.41 -27.87 12.67
CA ARG A 65 9.96 -27.91 12.51
C ARG A 65 9.49 -29.29 12.07
N THR A 66 8.78 -29.99 12.94
CA THR A 66 8.10 -31.26 12.64
C THR A 66 6.60 -31.00 12.54
N GLY A 67 6.09 -30.82 11.31
CA GLY A 67 4.70 -30.42 11.08
C GLY A 67 3.69 -31.30 11.83
N PHE A 68 2.75 -30.69 12.54
CA PHE A 68 1.78 -31.39 13.39
C PHE A 68 0.37 -30.84 13.20
N GLY A 69 -0.64 -31.71 13.11
CA GLY A 69 -2.03 -31.31 12.96
C GLY A 69 -3.00 -32.39 13.43
N VAL A 70 -4.19 -31.94 13.82
CA VAL A 70 -5.18 -32.73 14.53
C VAL A 70 -6.58 -32.41 14.03
N GLU A 71 -7.50 -33.35 14.19
CA GLU A 71 -8.92 -33.06 14.02
C GLU A 71 -9.44 -32.31 15.24
N ALA A 72 -10.24 -31.27 15.01
CA ALA A 72 -10.78 -30.41 16.04
C ALA A 72 -12.16 -29.88 15.63
N THR A 73 -12.87 -29.25 16.56
CA THR A 73 -14.11 -28.52 16.29
C THR A 73 -13.84 -27.02 16.38
N LEU A 74 -14.28 -26.27 15.37
CA LEU A 74 -14.28 -24.81 15.36
C LEU A 74 -15.69 -24.32 15.62
N LYS A 75 -15.88 -23.54 16.68
CA LYS A 75 -17.05 -22.69 16.86
C LYS A 75 -16.68 -21.26 16.44
N PHE A 76 -17.33 -20.78 15.38
CA PHE A 76 -17.19 -19.42 14.86
C PHE A 76 -18.32 -18.56 15.41
N ILE A 77 -17.98 -17.43 16.02
CA ILE A 77 -18.94 -16.49 16.59
C ILE A 77 -18.82 -15.15 15.87
N TYR A 78 -19.91 -14.69 15.28
CA TYR A 78 -20.00 -13.39 14.62
C TYR A 78 -21.25 -12.64 15.07
N GLU A 79 -21.06 -11.48 15.70
CA GLU A 79 -22.14 -10.64 16.25
C GLU A 79 -23.14 -11.41 17.15
N GLY A 80 -22.62 -12.37 17.93
CA GLY A 80 -23.39 -13.21 18.84
C GLY A 80 -24.06 -14.44 18.21
N ASN A 81 -23.97 -14.61 16.88
CA ASN A 81 -24.41 -15.83 16.20
C ASN A 81 -23.29 -16.87 16.24
N GLU A 82 -23.63 -18.12 16.55
CA GLU A 82 -22.67 -19.22 16.65
C GLU A 82 -22.88 -20.24 15.53
N GLU A 83 -21.77 -20.67 14.93
CA GLU A 83 -21.71 -21.74 13.93
C GLU A 83 -20.60 -22.73 14.26
N GLU A 84 -20.84 -24.03 14.08
CA GLU A 84 -19.87 -25.08 14.39
C GLU A 84 -19.44 -25.86 13.15
N TYR A 85 -18.14 -26.17 13.09
CA TYR A 85 -17.49 -26.83 11.98
C TYR A 85 -16.48 -27.86 12.48
N ASP A 86 -16.49 -29.07 11.92
CA ASP A 86 -15.34 -29.97 12.03
C ASP A 86 -14.18 -29.42 11.18
N ILE A 87 -12.98 -29.38 11.75
CA ILE A 87 -11.79 -28.84 11.09
C ILE A 87 -10.58 -29.77 11.22
N ASN A 88 -9.65 -29.62 10.27
CA ASN A 88 -8.25 -29.98 10.51
C ASN A 88 -7.53 -28.72 10.98
N PHE A 89 -6.93 -28.80 12.18
CA PHE A 89 -6.17 -27.72 12.81
C PHE A 89 -4.69 -28.11 12.85
N LYS A 90 -3.82 -27.34 12.19
CA LYS A 90 -2.40 -27.69 12.02
C LYS A 90 -1.51 -26.52 12.41
N LEU A 91 -0.39 -26.81 13.07
CA LEU A 91 0.67 -25.84 13.29
C LEU A 91 1.20 -25.34 11.93
N GLY A 92 1.29 -24.02 11.78
CA GLY A 92 1.60 -23.32 10.53
C GLY A 92 2.97 -22.64 10.55
N GLY A 93 3.26 -21.94 9.44
CA GLY A 93 4.50 -21.20 9.26
C GLY A 93 5.68 -22.04 8.78
N LYS A 94 6.60 -21.40 8.06
CA LYS A 94 7.92 -21.92 7.66
C LYS A 94 8.97 -21.26 8.55
N SER A 95 9.50 -20.11 8.14
CA SER A 95 10.35 -19.27 8.99
C SER A 95 9.59 -18.77 10.22
N THR A 96 8.31 -18.41 10.07
CA THR A 96 7.48 -17.88 11.18
C THR A 96 7.18 -18.89 12.29
N ALA A 97 7.47 -20.18 12.09
CA ALA A 97 7.39 -21.17 13.16
C ALA A 97 8.46 -20.94 14.26
N THR A 98 9.56 -20.26 13.92
CA THR A 98 10.62 -19.90 14.87
C THR A 98 10.28 -18.65 15.69
N PHE A 99 9.09 -18.06 15.52
CA PHE A 99 8.62 -16.97 16.37
C PHE A 99 7.87 -17.48 17.58
N SER A 100 7.84 -16.65 18.62
CA SER A 100 7.16 -16.97 19.88
C SER A 100 5.67 -17.29 19.70
N LYS A 101 5.01 -16.65 18.73
CA LYS A 101 3.60 -16.86 18.34
C LYS A 101 3.54 -17.50 16.95
N PRO A 102 3.70 -18.83 16.83
CA PRO A 102 3.65 -19.52 15.53
C PRO A 102 2.22 -19.54 14.98
N GLY A 103 2.08 -19.53 13.65
CA GLY A 103 0.77 -19.54 12.99
C GLY A 103 0.04 -20.88 13.05
N TYR A 104 -1.20 -20.89 12.56
CA TYR A 104 -2.01 -22.10 12.37
C TYR A 104 -2.59 -22.16 10.97
N ASN A 105 -2.78 -23.37 10.44
CA ASN A 105 -3.55 -23.63 9.23
C ASN A 105 -4.87 -24.31 9.62
N ILE A 106 -5.99 -23.77 9.15
CA ILE A 106 -7.32 -24.32 9.35
C ILE A 106 -7.89 -24.77 8.01
N LYS A 107 -8.41 -25.99 7.98
CA LYS A 107 -9.19 -26.53 6.87
C LYS A 107 -10.53 -27.03 7.38
N ILE A 108 -11.62 -26.45 6.91
CA ILE A 108 -12.98 -26.94 7.20
C ILE A 108 -13.11 -28.36 6.62
N LYS A 109 -13.67 -29.33 7.34
CA LYS A 109 -13.92 -30.70 6.85
C LYS A 109 -15.22 -30.77 6.03
N GLY A 110 -15.49 -31.91 5.40
CA GLY A 110 -16.66 -32.12 4.51
C GLY A 110 -16.46 -31.61 3.09
N THR A 111 -17.04 -32.25 2.08
CA THR A 111 -16.76 -31.91 0.65
C THR A 111 -17.32 -30.54 0.24
N ASN A 112 -18.47 -30.17 0.80
CA ASN A 112 -19.23 -28.97 0.43
C ASN A 112 -19.28 -27.92 1.55
N SER A 113 -18.75 -28.20 2.73
CA SER A 113 -18.75 -27.25 3.84
C SER A 113 -17.65 -26.21 3.66
N THR A 114 -17.97 -24.96 3.95
CA THR A 114 -17.05 -23.81 3.95
C THR A 114 -17.49 -22.88 5.06
N LEU A 115 -16.56 -22.14 5.65
CA LEU A 115 -16.87 -21.01 6.52
C LEU A 115 -17.08 -19.78 5.62
N HIS A 116 -18.34 -19.40 5.39
CA HIS A 116 -18.75 -18.28 4.53
C HIS A 116 -17.95 -18.20 3.22
N GLY A 117 -17.99 -19.31 2.46
CA GLY A 117 -17.29 -19.47 1.19
C GLY A 117 -15.83 -19.93 1.28
N THR A 118 -15.18 -19.86 2.45
CA THR A 118 -13.74 -20.18 2.63
C THR A 118 -13.51 -21.60 3.17
N LYS A 119 -12.60 -22.33 2.51
CA LYS A 119 -12.29 -23.73 2.85
C LYS A 119 -11.01 -23.90 3.65
N ASN A 120 -9.95 -23.22 3.22
CA ASN A 120 -8.63 -23.29 3.81
C ASN A 120 -8.19 -21.85 4.09
N PHE A 121 -7.73 -21.59 5.30
CA PHE A 121 -7.22 -20.28 5.69
C PHE A 121 -6.14 -20.46 6.75
N ARG A 122 -5.34 -19.43 6.95
CA ARG A 122 -4.23 -19.39 7.89
C ARG A 122 -4.52 -18.34 8.95
N LEU A 123 -4.22 -18.68 10.19
CA LEU A 123 -4.08 -17.71 11.26
C LEU A 123 -2.61 -17.34 11.34
N ARG A 124 -2.30 -16.10 10.97
CA ARG A 124 -0.95 -15.56 10.99
C ARG A 124 -0.80 -14.63 12.17
N SER A 125 0.34 -14.73 12.86
CA SER A 125 0.67 -13.82 13.95
C SER A 125 1.12 -12.46 13.44
N ASP A 126 1.63 -12.40 12.19
CA ASP A 126 2.31 -11.26 11.57
C ASP A 126 3.17 -10.49 12.57
N GLN A 127 3.88 -11.24 13.41
CA GLN A 127 4.53 -10.71 14.60
C GLN A 127 5.60 -9.66 14.27
N ARG A 128 6.13 -9.69 13.04
CA ARG A 128 7.09 -8.72 12.49
C ARG A 128 6.45 -7.40 12.04
N ASP A 129 5.18 -7.43 11.65
CA ASP A 129 4.44 -6.25 11.20
C ASP A 129 3.97 -5.46 12.42
N VAL A 130 4.58 -4.28 12.61
CA VAL A 130 4.24 -3.36 13.70
C VAL A 130 2.78 -2.89 13.60
N SER A 131 2.30 -2.71 12.37
CA SER A 131 0.95 -2.21 12.08
C SER A 131 -0.13 -3.30 12.15
N MET A 132 0.24 -4.57 12.03
CA MET A 132 -0.70 -5.69 11.83
C MET A 132 -1.69 -5.50 10.66
N MET A 133 -1.33 -4.65 9.69
CA MET A 133 -2.21 -4.19 8.63
C MET A 133 -1.62 -4.38 7.24
N ARG A 134 -0.33 -4.74 7.09
CA ARG A 134 0.32 -4.83 5.78
C ARG A 134 -0.37 -5.84 4.86
N SER A 135 -0.57 -7.07 5.33
CA SER A 135 -1.28 -8.09 4.55
C SER A 135 -2.69 -7.66 4.18
N LYS A 136 -3.37 -6.94 5.07
CA LYS A 136 -4.71 -6.42 4.82
C LYS A 136 -4.71 -5.34 3.74
N ILE A 137 -3.98 -4.26 3.97
CA ILE A 137 -3.94 -3.09 3.07
C ILE A 137 -3.42 -3.48 1.69
N THR A 138 -2.37 -4.28 1.64
CA THR A 138 -1.77 -4.74 0.39
C THR A 138 -2.74 -5.58 -0.45
N THR A 139 -3.44 -6.53 0.18
CA THR A 139 -4.44 -7.34 -0.54
C THR A 139 -5.71 -6.56 -0.87
N ASP A 140 -6.04 -5.53 -0.10
CA ASP A 140 -7.14 -4.63 -0.40
C ASP A 140 -6.85 -3.77 -1.63
N ILE A 141 -5.61 -3.28 -1.76
CA ILE A 141 -5.14 -2.55 -2.95
C ILE A 141 -5.27 -3.43 -4.20
N LEU A 142 -4.80 -4.68 -4.12
CA LEU A 142 -4.94 -5.64 -5.22
C LEU A 142 -6.42 -5.80 -5.63
N GLN A 143 -7.29 -6.12 -4.68
CA GLN A 143 -8.72 -6.35 -4.94
C GLN A 143 -9.43 -5.11 -5.48
N LYS A 144 -9.23 -3.95 -4.87
CA LYS A 144 -9.85 -2.68 -5.31
C LYS A 144 -9.32 -2.23 -6.66
N SER A 145 -8.09 -2.59 -7.01
CA SER A 145 -7.54 -2.39 -8.37
C SER A 145 -8.05 -3.42 -9.38
N GLY A 146 -8.78 -4.46 -8.95
CA GLY A 146 -9.35 -5.49 -9.82
C GLY A 146 -8.46 -6.69 -10.08
N LEU A 147 -7.35 -6.80 -9.35
CA LEU A 147 -6.49 -7.98 -9.36
C LEU A 147 -7.01 -9.03 -8.37
N ILE A 148 -6.74 -10.30 -8.67
CA ILE A 148 -7.09 -11.39 -7.78
C ILE A 148 -6.02 -11.51 -6.69
N ALA A 149 -6.45 -11.47 -5.44
CA ALA A 149 -5.56 -11.69 -4.31
C ALA A 149 -6.20 -12.66 -3.33
N THR A 150 -5.37 -13.26 -2.49
CA THR A 150 -5.85 -13.81 -1.22
C THR A 150 -6.50 -12.70 -0.43
N GLU A 151 -7.61 -13.01 0.22
CA GLU A 151 -8.30 -12.05 1.08
C GLU A 151 -7.80 -12.17 2.52
N VAL A 152 -7.77 -11.03 3.22
CA VAL A 152 -7.28 -10.93 4.59
C VAL A 152 -8.34 -10.30 5.47
N GLY A 153 -8.48 -10.81 6.68
CA GLY A 153 -9.32 -10.30 7.74
C GLY A 153 -8.69 -10.58 9.09
N TYR A 154 -9.50 -10.59 10.15
CA TYR A 154 -9.01 -10.72 11.52
C TYR A 154 -9.93 -11.57 12.38
N THR A 155 -9.41 -12.13 13.47
CA THR A 155 -10.19 -12.88 14.45
C THR A 155 -9.51 -12.82 15.82
N GLU A 156 -10.29 -12.99 16.89
CA GLU A 156 -9.75 -13.51 18.15
C GLU A 156 -9.77 -15.03 18.13
N LEU A 157 -8.75 -15.67 18.69
CA LEU A 157 -8.66 -17.13 18.78
C LEU A 157 -8.75 -17.58 20.24
N TYR A 158 -9.47 -18.67 20.46
CA TYR A 158 -9.51 -19.41 21.71
C TYR A 158 -9.22 -20.88 21.43
N VAL A 159 -8.40 -21.51 22.25
CA VAL A 159 -8.12 -22.95 22.16
C VAL A 159 -8.47 -23.58 23.50
N ASN A 160 -9.38 -24.54 23.52
CA ASN A 160 -9.92 -25.14 24.75
C ASN A 160 -10.38 -24.10 25.80
N ASN A 161 -11.05 -23.04 25.32
CA ASN A 161 -11.52 -21.87 26.07
C ASN A 161 -10.42 -20.95 26.63
N GLU A 162 -9.14 -21.20 26.33
CA GLU A 162 -8.05 -20.29 26.67
C GLU A 162 -7.85 -19.28 25.54
N TYR A 163 -7.76 -17.99 25.87
CA TYR A 163 -7.53 -16.93 24.90
C TYR A 163 -6.13 -17.02 24.29
N MET A 164 -6.06 -17.16 22.97
CA MET A 164 -4.84 -17.29 22.19
C MET A 164 -4.46 -16.03 21.42
N GLY A 165 -5.14 -14.91 21.67
CA GLY A 165 -4.77 -13.61 21.11
C GLY A 165 -5.55 -13.22 19.86
N PHE A 166 -5.13 -12.11 19.27
CA PHE A 166 -5.61 -11.54 18.02
C PHE A 166 -4.78 -12.05 16.84
N TRP A 167 -5.43 -12.37 15.72
CA TRP A 167 -4.80 -13.05 14.57
C TRP A 167 -5.23 -12.43 13.26
N VAL A 168 -4.29 -12.38 12.32
CA VAL A 168 -4.56 -12.09 10.90
C VAL A 168 -5.08 -13.37 10.25
N VAL A 169 -6.27 -13.30 9.66
CA VAL A 169 -6.87 -14.41 8.91
C VAL A 169 -6.54 -14.22 7.44
N SER A 170 -5.74 -15.10 6.87
CA SER A 170 -5.38 -15.05 5.44
C SER A 170 -5.95 -16.25 4.70
N ASP A 171 -6.55 -15.98 3.56
CA ASP A 171 -6.99 -17.00 2.62
C ASP A 171 -5.83 -17.89 2.16
N SER A 172 -6.15 -19.08 1.66
CA SER A 172 -5.14 -20.00 1.13
C SER A 172 -5.46 -20.42 -0.30
N VAL A 173 -4.52 -20.13 -1.20
CA VAL A 173 -4.56 -20.57 -2.60
C VAL A 173 -4.50 -22.09 -2.68
N LYS A 174 -5.67 -22.70 -2.85
CA LYS A 174 -5.89 -24.14 -3.02
C LYS A 174 -7.05 -24.34 -3.99
N ASN A 175 -7.34 -25.59 -4.36
CA ASN A 175 -8.34 -25.91 -5.39
C ASN A 175 -9.70 -25.20 -5.17
N LYS A 176 -10.23 -25.16 -3.94
CA LYS A 176 -11.51 -24.47 -3.67
C LYS A 176 -11.42 -22.95 -3.86
N TRP A 177 -10.28 -22.34 -3.54
CA TRP A 177 -10.03 -20.93 -3.78
C TRP A 177 -9.97 -20.61 -5.27
N ILE A 178 -9.26 -21.43 -6.06
CA ILE A 178 -9.19 -21.30 -7.52
C ILE A 178 -10.60 -21.37 -8.12
N LYS A 179 -11.39 -22.38 -7.73
CA LYS A 179 -12.77 -22.53 -8.20
C LYS A 179 -13.63 -21.31 -7.85
N ARG A 180 -13.48 -20.75 -6.65
CA ARG A 180 -14.21 -19.57 -6.21
C ARG A 180 -13.83 -18.32 -7.02
N LYS A 181 -12.53 -18.07 -7.23
CA LYS A 181 -12.04 -16.83 -7.87
C LYS A 181 -12.06 -16.87 -9.40
N PHE A 182 -11.88 -18.04 -10.00
CA PHE A 182 -11.79 -18.22 -11.46
C PHE A 182 -13.04 -18.86 -12.09
N GLY A 183 -14.02 -19.27 -11.29
CA GLY A 183 -15.24 -19.92 -11.78
C GLY A 183 -14.98 -21.28 -12.44
N ASP A 184 -13.85 -21.92 -12.14
CA ASP A 184 -13.44 -23.20 -12.70
C ASP A 184 -14.38 -24.32 -12.20
N ASP A 185 -15.20 -24.85 -13.10
CA ASP A 185 -16.10 -25.99 -12.86
C ASP A 185 -15.42 -27.35 -13.05
N GLY A 186 -14.15 -27.33 -13.46
CA GLY A 186 -13.28 -28.47 -13.56
C GLY A 186 -13.41 -29.32 -12.31
N LYS A 187 -13.71 -30.60 -12.51
CA LYS A 187 -13.85 -31.54 -11.38
C LYS A 187 -12.57 -31.52 -10.53
N GLU A 188 -11.42 -31.20 -11.13
CA GLU A 188 -10.10 -31.22 -10.51
C GLU A 188 -9.13 -30.17 -11.10
N ILE A 189 -8.48 -29.39 -10.24
CA ILE A 189 -7.46 -28.40 -10.61
C ILE A 189 -6.11 -29.13 -10.68
N LYS A 190 -5.52 -29.22 -11.87
CA LYS A 190 -4.25 -29.93 -12.12
C LYS A 190 -3.07 -28.99 -12.39
N THR A 191 -3.34 -27.77 -12.82
CA THR A 191 -2.35 -26.82 -13.34
C THR A 191 -2.11 -25.65 -12.40
N LEU A 192 -2.09 -25.92 -11.09
CA LEU A 192 -1.74 -24.94 -10.06
C LEU A 192 -0.35 -25.28 -9.52
N TYR A 193 0.59 -24.36 -9.64
CA TYR A 193 1.98 -24.54 -9.26
C TYR A 193 2.39 -23.52 -8.22
N GLU A 194 2.95 -23.98 -7.11
CA GLU A 194 3.46 -23.16 -6.00
C GLU A 194 4.96 -22.97 -6.15
N CYS A 195 5.41 -21.73 -6.07
CA CYS A 195 6.81 -21.34 -6.09
C CYS A 195 7.16 -20.78 -4.69
N ASN A 196 7.78 -21.60 -3.86
CA ASN A 196 8.10 -21.29 -2.44
C ASN A 196 9.56 -21.63 -2.07
N GLY A 197 10.42 -21.66 -3.10
CA GLY A 197 11.87 -21.70 -2.97
C GLY A 197 12.48 -20.32 -3.23
N ASP A 198 13.66 -20.07 -2.68
CA ASP A 198 14.33 -18.77 -2.82
C ASP A 198 15.03 -18.67 -4.19
N VAL A 199 15.12 -17.46 -4.73
CA VAL A 199 15.77 -17.10 -5.99
C VAL A 199 15.18 -17.90 -7.16
N ILE A 200 13.90 -17.66 -7.44
CA ILE A 200 13.17 -18.26 -8.56
C ILE A 200 13.12 -17.29 -9.74
N ARG A 201 13.55 -17.77 -10.90
CA ARG A 201 13.54 -17.05 -12.16
C ARG A 201 13.21 -17.99 -13.32
N PHE A 202 12.68 -17.42 -14.39
CA PHE A 202 12.41 -18.18 -15.61
C PHE A 202 13.67 -18.40 -16.44
N ASP A 203 14.50 -17.36 -16.57
CA ASP A 203 15.65 -17.28 -17.47
C ASP A 203 16.83 -18.18 -17.08
N ASP A 204 17.00 -18.49 -15.80
CA ASP A 204 18.05 -19.40 -15.32
C ASP A 204 17.56 -20.86 -15.12
N GLY A 205 16.29 -21.11 -15.43
CA GLY A 205 15.64 -22.42 -15.28
C GLY A 205 15.29 -22.81 -13.83
N SER A 206 15.57 -21.96 -12.83
CA SER A 206 15.32 -22.27 -11.42
C SER A 206 13.83 -22.48 -11.12
N ALA A 207 12.93 -21.73 -11.76
CA ALA A 207 11.47 -21.95 -11.64
C ALA A 207 11.06 -23.39 -11.93
N LYS A 208 11.65 -24.04 -12.94
CA LYS A 208 11.32 -25.42 -13.32
C LYS A 208 11.69 -26.46 -12.26
N THR A 209 12.58 -26.10 -11.34
CA THR A 209 13.09 -27.01 -10.29
C THR A 209 12.59 -26.65 -8.89
N LYS A 210 12.25 -25.37 -8.67
CA LYS A 210 11.86 -24.83 -7.36
C LYS A 210 10.36 -24.56 -7.24
N CYS A 211 9.61 -24.58 -8.33
CA CYS A 211 8.16 -24.59 -8.30
C CYS A 211 7.65 -26.03 -8.42
N VAL A 212 6.58 -26.35 -7.68
CA VAL A 212 5.98 -27.69 -7.63
C VAL A 212 4.48 -27.60 -7.80
N ASN A 213 3.83 -28.68 -8.23
CA ASN A 213 2.38 -28.72 -8.27
C ASN A 213 1.81 -28.55 -6.85
N ALA A 214 0.92 -27.58 -6.67
CA ALA A 214 0.32 -27.27 -5.37
C ALA A 214 -0.71 -28.33 -4.92
N ASN A 215 -1.11 -29.20 -5.83
CA ASN A 215 -1.94 -30.36 -5.56
C ASN A 215 -1.05 -31.60 -5.42
N GLU A 216 -0.98 -32.15 -4.20
CA GLU A 216 -0.10 -33.27 -3.84
C GLU A 216 -0.39 -34.54 -4.67
N ASP A 217 -1.63 -34.72 -5.14
CA ASP A 217 -2.02 -35.83 -6.01
C ASP A 217 -1.43 -35.71 -7.45
N TYR A 218 -0.89 -34.53 -7.80
CA TYR A 218 -0.37 -34.17 -9.12
C TYR A 218 1.08 -33.68 -9.09
N ILE A 219 1.85 -34.06 -8.08
CA ILE A 219 3.23 -33.58 -7.90
C ILE A 219 4.11 -33.81 -9.13
N ASP A 220 3.89 -34.90 -9.88
CA ASP A 220 4.64 -35.25 -11.10
C ASP A 220 4.10 -34.59 -12.38
N TYR A 221 2.96 -33.88 -12.31
CA TYR A 221 2.32 -33.23 -13.46
C TYR A 221 2.94 -31.84 -13.73
N MET A 222 4.23 -31.82 -14.07
CA MET A 222 5.03 -30.61 -14.24
C MET A 222 5.23 -30.18 -15.70
N GLU A 223 4.97 -31.06 -16.67
CA GLU A 223 5.19 -30.79 -18.09
C GLU A 223 4.52 -29.49 -18.59
N PRO A 224 3.25 -29.18 -18.23
CA PRO A 224 2.63 -27.93 -18.65
C PRO A 224 3.36 -26.68 -18.15
N PHE A 225 3.83 -26.69 -16.91
CA PHE A 225 4.56 -25.58 -16.32
C PHE A 225 5.96 -25.42 -16.91
N ILE A 226 6.66 -26.53 -17.17
CA ILE A 226 7.97 -26.52 -17.83
C ILE A 226 7.84 -25.90 -19.24
N ASN A 227 6.85 -26.35 -20.01
CA ASN A 227 6.57 -25.83 -21.33
C ASN A 227 6.15 -24.34 -21.29
N PHE A 228 5.37 -23.92 -20.28
CA PHE A 228 5.06 -22.51 -20.05
C PHE A 228 6.33 -21.65 -19.87
N VAL A 229 7.24 -22.06 -18.98
CA VAL A 229 8.50 -21.33 -18.75
C VAL A 229 9.35 -21.30 -20.03
N ASP A 230 9.40 -22.39 -20.79
CA ASP A 230 10.10 -22.43 -22.09
C ASP A 230 9.51 -21.46 -23.12
N GLN A 231 8.18 -21.41 -23.22
CA GLN A 231 7.49 -20.52 -24.15
C GLN A 231 7.69 -19.05 -23.78
N VAL A 232 7.66 -18.70 -22.48
CA VAL A 232 7.93 -17.33 -22.02
C VAL A 232 9.37 -16.93 -22.37
N ASN A 233 10.35 -17.79 -22.07
CA ASN A 233 11.76 -17.51 -22.39
C ASN A 233 12.06 -17.43 -23.89
N ALA A 234 11.28 -18.14 -24.72
CA ALA A 234 11.43 -18.10 -26.18
C ALA A 234 10.74 -16.88 -26.82
N SER A 235 9.83 -16.22 -26.10
CA SER A 235 9.07 -15.08 -26.60
C SER A 235 9.95 -13.83 -26.61
N THR A 236 9.87 -13.06 -27.70
CA THR A 236 10.62 -11.82 -27.90
C THR A 236 9.71 -10.61 -28.10
N THR A 237 8.40 -10.85 -28.14
CA THR A 237 7.38 -9.82 -28.34
C THR A 237 6.25 -9.98 -27.34
N ARG A 238 5.55 -8.87 -27.09
CA ARG A 238 4.35 -8.87 -26.27
C ARG A 238 3.26 -9.77 -26.85
N GLU A 239 3.07 -9.75 -28.17
CA GLU A 239 2.03 -10.53 -28.85
C GLU A 239 2.23 -12.05 -28.67
N GLU A 240 3.47 -12.54 -28.66
CA GLU A 240 3.79 -13.94 -28.35
C GLU A 240 3.42 -14.29 -26.89
N LEU A 241 3.73 -13.40 -25.95
CA LEU A 241 3.38 -13.57 -24.53
C LEU A 241 1.87 -13.54 -24.29
N GLU A 242 1.13 -12.69 -25.02
CA GLU A 242 -0.33 -12.64 -24.98
C GLU A 242 -0.96 -13.95 -25.46
N GLU A 243 -0.26 -14.75 -26.28
CA GLU A 243 -0.72 -16.10 -26.64
C GLU A 243 -0.60 -17.12 -25.49
N ILE A 244 0.23 -16.83 -24.49
CA ILE A 244 0.60 -17.77 -23.42
C ILE A 244 -0.05 -17.38 -22.09
N MET A 245 -0.11 -16.10 -21.76
CA MET A 245 -0.49 -15.61 -20.42
C MET A 245 -1.32 -14.33 -20.45
N ASP A 246 -1.94 -14.00 -19.31
CA ASP A 246 -2.63 -12.74 -19.12
C ASP A 246 -1.62 -11.60 -18.90
N VAL A 247 -1.09 -11.05 -20.00
CA VAL A 247 -0.03 -10.02 -19.98
C VAL A 247 -0.43 -8.77 -19.20
N ASP A 248 -1.62 -8.21 -19.42
CA ASP A 248 -2.05 -6.99 -18.73
C ASP A 248 -2.19 -7.19 -17.21
N ASN A 249 -2.67 -8.37 -16.77
CA ASN A 249 -2.69 -8.70 -15.35
C ASN A 249 -1.28 -8.72 -14.78
N PHE A 250 -0.38 -9.42 -15.47
CA PHE A 250 1.00 -9.56 -15.03
C PHE A 250 1.67 -8.20 -14.90
N ILE A 251 1.59 -7.34 -15.93
CA ILE A 251 2.12 -5.96 -15.87
C ILE A 251 1.53 -5.18 -14.70
N LYS A 252 0.22 -5.33 -14.43
CA LYS A 252 -0.41 -4.63 -13.31
C LYS A 252 0.05 -5.17 -11.95
N TYR A 253 0.29 -6.47 -11.80
CA TYR A 253 0.95 -7.00 -10.60
C TYR A 253 2.36 -6.42 -10.45
N MET A 254 3.13 -6.27 -11.53
CA MET A 254 4.46 -5.65 -11.44
C MET A 254 4.38 -4.18 -11.00
N ALA A 255 3.38 -3.44 -11.49
CA ALA A 255 3.11 -2.08 -11.04
C ALA A 255 2.72 -2.04 -9.55
N TRP A 256 1.92 -3.01 -9.08
CA TRP A 256 1.58 -3.17 -7.67
C TRP A 256 2.80 -3.52 -6.81
N GLU A 257 3.60 -4.54 -7.17
CA GLU A 257 4.81 -4.93 -6.44
C GLU A 257 5.77 -3.75 -6.29
N TRP A 258 5.91 -2.95 -7.36
CA TRP A 258 6.68 -1.73 -7.31
C TRP A 258 6.08 -0.69 -6.36
N LEU A 259 4.76 -0.43 -6.38
CA LEU A 259 4.14 0.49 -5.42
C LEU A 259 4.30 0.00 -3.97
N MET A 260 4.24 -1.31 -3.76
CA MET A 260 4.37 -1.90 -2.43
C MET A 260 5.81 -1.89 -1.93
N GLY A 261 6.80 -1.90 -2.82
CA GLY A 261 8.17 -2.23 -2.46
C GLY A 261 8.28 -3.71 -2.08
N SER A 262 7.59 -4.59 -2.80
CA SER A 262 7.56 -6.02 -2.52
C SER A 262 8.97 -6.61 -2.47
N PHE A 263 9.29 -7.29 -1.37
CA PHE A 263 10.64 -7.75 -1.08
C PHE A 263 10.96 -9.15 -1.62
N ASP A 264 9.98 -10.05 -1.69
CA ASP A 264 10.22 -11.44 -2.03
C ASP A 264 9.22 -12.05 -3.02
N HIS A 265 8.44 -11.24 -3.75
CA HIS A 265 7.56 -11.68 -4.82
C HIS A 265 8.30 -11.88 -6.15
N PHE A 266 7.63 -11.70 -7.29
CA PHE A 266 8.21 -12.00 -8.61
C PHE A 266 9.36 -11.04 -8.94
N LEU A 267 9.15 -9.75 -8.70
CA LEU A 267 10.21 -8.75 -8.74
C LEU A 267 11.09 -8.93 -7.50
N SER A 268 12.35 -8.49 -7.59
CA SER A 268 13.40 -8.64 -6.58
C SER A 268 14.17 -9.97 -6.60
N TYR A 269 15.11 -10.10 -5.66
CA TYR A 269 16.11 -11.17 -5.61
C TYR A 269 15.52 -12.56 -5.39
N TYR A 270 14.38 -12.66 -4.71
CA TYR A 270 13.89 -13.95 -4.26
C TYR A 270 12.94 -14.64 -5.24
N GLY A 271 12.09 -13.94 -6.00
CA GLY A 271 11.14 -14.64 -6.87
C GLY A 271 10.18 -15.59 -6.11
N HIS A 272 9.92 -15.34 -4.84
CA HIS A 272 9.29 -16.29 -3.90
C HIS A 272 7.78 -15.96 -3.74
N ASN A 273 7.07 -16.75 -2.92
CA ASN A 273 5.70 -16.46 -2.46
C ASN A 273 4.68 -16.22 -3.58
N LEU A 274 4.72 -17.03 -4.63
CA LEU A 274 3.82 -16.90 -5.76
C LEU A 274 3.27 -18.25 -6.24
N TYR A 275 2.13 -18.19 -6.92
CA TYR A 275 1.56 -19.29 -7.67
C TYR A 275 1.45 -18.94 -9.15
N TRP A 276 1.57 -19.97 -9.99
CA TRP A 276 1.16 -19.93 -11.39
C TRP A 276 -0.03 -20.86 -11.60
N TYR A 277 -1.04 -20.38 -12.30
CA TYR A 277 -2.21 -21.17 -12.63
C TYR A 277 -2.54 -21.05 -14.12
N GLN A 278 -2.74 -22.18 -14.79
CA GLN A 278 -3.30 -22.18 -16.14
C GLN A 278 -4.82 -22.22 -16.07
N GLN A 279 -5.44 -21.15 -16.52
CA GLN A 279 -6.89 -20.97 -16.52
C GLN A 279 -7.59 -21.88 -17.56
N PRO A 280 -8.92 -22.07 -17.47
CA PRO A 280 -9.67 -22.87 -18.44
C PRO A 280 -9.60 -22.34 -19.88
N ASN A 281 -9.30 -21.05 -20.07
CA ASN A 281 -9.07 -20.44 -21.39
C ASN A 281 -7.67 -20.74 -21.97
N GLY A 282 -6.82 -21.48 -21.25
CA GLY A 282 -5.47 -21.87 -21.64
C GLY A 282 -4.37 -20.87 -21.25
N LYS A 283 -4.72 -19.66 -20.79
CA LYS A 283 -3.75 -18.62 -20.41
C LYS A 283 -3.26 -18.79 -18.97
N TRP A 284 -1.98 -18.51 -18.76
CA TRP A 284 -1.36 -18.51 -17.44
C TRP A 284 -1.59 -17.19 -16.69
N VAL A 285 -1.75 -17.29 -15.37
CA VAL A 285 -1.90 -16.15 -14.47
C VAL A 285 -0.93 -16.26 -13.29
N TYR A 286 -0.44 -15.10 -12.87
CA TYR A 286 0.36 -14.91 -11.67
C TYR A 286 -0.53 -14.61 -10.46
N ILE A 287 -0.25 -15.23 -9.31
CA ILE A 287 -0.99 -15.03 -8.06
C ILE A 287 0.01 -14.88 -6.89
N PRO A 288 0.23 -13.66 -6.36
CA PRO A 288 1.06 -13.46 -5.19
C PRO A 288 0.34 -13.87 -3.90
N TYR A 289 1.09 -14.35 -2.91
CA TYR A 289 0.59 -14.58 -1.55
C TYR A 289 1.66 -14.17 -0.52
N ASP A 290 1.37 -14.29 0.77
CA ASP A 290 2.31 -13.99 1.85
C ASP A 290 2.73 -12.51 1.92
N HIS A 291 1.73 -11.65 2.11
CA HIS A 291 1.87 -10.20 2.02
C HIS A 291 2.22 -9.53 3.36
N ASP A 292 3.19 -10.04 4.13
CA ASP A 292 3.62 -9.38 5.38
C ASP A 292 4.83 -8.45 5.21
N ILE A 293 5.54 -8.51 4.08
CA ILE A 293 6.79 -7.76 3.83
C ILE A 293 6.61 -6.73 2.69
N GLU A 294 5.55 -5.93 2.77
CA GLU A 294 5.27 -4.81 1.86
C GLU A 294 5.20 -3.49 2.63
N LEU A 295 5.03 -2.40 1.87
CA LEU A 295 4.78 -1.06 2.39
C LEU A 295 5.90 -0.65 3.35
N GLY A 296 7.13 -0.89 2.93
CA GLY A 296 8.35 -0.54 3.66
C GLY A 296 8.66 -1.42 4.88
N GLN A 297 8.14 -2.65 4.95
CA GLN A 297 8.57 -3.62 5.96
C GLN A 297 9.91 -4.25 5.57
N ASP A 298 10.82 -4.34 6.54
CA ASP A 298 12.09 -5.08 6.46
C ASP A 298 12.87 -4.86 5.16
N GLU A 299 12.90 -3.61 4.67
CA GLU A 299 13.66 -3.22 3.47
C GLU A 299 15.16 -3.56 3.66
N TYR A 300 15.57 -4.75 3.20
CA TYR A 300 16.94 -5.29 3.31
C TYR A 300 17.81 -4.93 2.12
N ILE A 301 17.20 -4.60 0.98
CA ILE A 301 17.87 -4.36 -0.30
C ILE A 301 18.03 -2.88 -0.64
N GLY A 302 17.85 -1.97 0.34
CA GLY A 302 17.99 -0.54 0.11
C GLY A 302 16.97 -0.02 -0.91
N PHE A 303 15.76 -0.56 -0.90
CA PHE A 303 14.65 0.03 -1.61
C PHE A 303 14.06 1.16 -0.75
N TYR A 304 13.79 2.28 -1.39
CA TYR A 304 13.30 3.50 -0.77
C TYR A 304 12.07 3.98 -1.55
N PRO A 305 11.17 4.75 -0.92
CA PRO A 305 9.92 5.18 -1.57
C PRO A 305 10.10 5.92 -2.91
N ASN A 306 11.26 6.56 -3.13
CA ASN A 306 11.59 7.29 -4.35
C ASN A 306 12.40 6.48 -5.38
N ARG A 307 12.40 5.15 -5.29
CA ARG A 307 13.11 4.30 -6.26
C ARG A 307 12.31 4.10 -7.54
N THR A 308 12.92 4.39 -8.70
CA THR A 308 12.31 4.14 -10.03
C THR A 308 12.13 2.65 -10.29
N PHE A 309 11.29 2.31 -11.27
CA PHE A 309 11.20 0.96 -11.83
C PHE A 309 12.40 0.79 -12.79
N ASN A 310 13.59 0.51 -12.27
CA ASN A 310 14.81 0.41 -13.09
C ASN A 310 15.56 -0.92 -12.87
N HIS A 311 16.16 -1.36 -13.97
CA HIS A 311 16.70 -2.66 -14.33
C HIS A 311 17.52 -3.34 -13.22
N HIS A 312 18.57 -2.67 -12.73
CA HIS A 312 19.66 -3.37 -12.04
C HIS A 312 19.47 -3.63 -10.55
N ASP A 313 18.44 -3.03 -9.95
CA ASP A 313 18.45 -2.72 -8.52
C ASP A 313 17.19 -3.21 -7.79
N PHE A 314 16.06 -3.29 -8.50
CA PHE A 314 14.78 -3.79 -7.99
C PHE A 314 14.25 -4.97 -8.81
N GLU A 315 14.14 -4.85 -10.13
CA GLU A 315 13.57 -5.93 -10.96
C GLU A 315 14.61 -7.01 -11.33
N LEU A 316 15.92 -6.69 -11.33
CA LEU A 316 17.01 -7.64 -11.57
C LEU A 316 17.00 -8.24 -12.97
N ASP A 317 16.84 -7.38 -13.98
CA ASP A 317 17.04 -7.70 -15.39
C ASP A 317 16.23 -8.92 -15.88
N HIS A 318 14.98 -9.10 -15.45
CA HIS A 318 14.13 -10.18 -15.94
C HIS A 318 13.83 -9.98 -17.44
N PRO A 319 14.13 -10.96 -18.33
CA PRO A 319 13.89 -10.80 -19.76
C PRO A 319 12.43 -10.52 -20.13
N ILE A 320 11.48 -11.10 -19.38
CA ILE A 320 10.05 -10.83 -19.59
C ILE A 320 9.69 -9.36 -19.26
N ILE A 321 10.34 -8.74 -18.27
CA ILE A 321 10.13 -7.33 -17.90
C ILE A 321 10.72 -6.40 -18.95
N GLN A 322 11.84 -6.78 -19.58
CA GLN A 322 12.37 -6.05 -20.72
C GLN A 322 11.30 -5.92 -21.82
N VAL A 323 10.72 -7.06 -22.24
CA VAL A 323 9.73 -7.11 -23.32
C VAL A 323 8.42 -6.41 -22.95
N LEU A 324 7.96 -6.55 -21.70
CA LEU A 324 6.63 -6.08 -21.29
C LEU A 324 6.60 -4.66 -20.70
N VAL A 325 7.74 -4.12 -20.26
CA VAL A 325 7.82 -2.82 -19.58
C VAL A 325 8.91 -1.91 -20.16
N HIS A 326 10.15 -2.40 -20.33
CA HIS A 326 11.25 -1.50 -20.71
C HIS A 326 11.29 -1.13 -22.19
N ASP A 327 10.86 -2.04 -23.09
CA ASP A 327 10.76 -1.74 -24.52
C ASP A 327 9.66 -0.70 -24.83
N ASP A 328 8.56 -0.73 -24.07
CA ASP A 328 7.45 0.24 -24.11
C ASP A 328 6.70 0.25 -22.77
N ASP A 329 6.89 1.32 -21.97
CA ASP A 329 6.28 1.45 -20.64
C ASP A 329 4.86 2.02 -20.66
N THR A 330 4.25 2.22 -21.84
CA THR A 330 2.92 2.85 -21.98
C THR A 330 1.85 2.09 -21.18
N THR A 331 1.73 0.77 -21.40
CA THR A 331 0.74 -0.05 -20.68
C THR A 331 1.06 -0.15 -19.19
N PHE A 332 2.34 -0.24 -18.82
CA PHE A 332 2.74 -0.20 -17.42
C PHE A 332 2.26 1.09 -16.75
N ARG A 333 2.51 2.25 -17.37
CA ARG A 333 2.09 3.56 -16.86
C ARG A 333 0.56 3.66 -16.74
N GLU A 334 -0.17 3.21 -17.74
CA GLU A 334 -1.65 3.17 -17.73
C GLU A 334 -2.18 2.34 -16.55
N LEU A 335 -1.65 1.13 -16.37
CA LEU A 335 -2.07 0.21 -15.30
C LEU A 335 -1.65 0.70 -13.91
N LEU A 336 -0.48 1.33 -13.79
CA LEU A 336 -0.02 2.00 -12.57
C LEU A 336 -0.97 3.15 -12.20
N GLY A 337 -1.29 4.01 -13.18
CA GLY A 337 -2.24 5.11 -13.01
C GLY A 337 -3.63 4.60 -12.59
N ASP A 338 -4.05 3.44 -13.10
CA ASP A 338 -5.30 2.80 -12.69
C ASP A 338 -5.29 2.34 -11.22
N ILE A 339 -4.20 1.74 -10.72
CA ILE A 339 -4.06 1.39 -9.29
C ILE A 339 -4.08 2.66 -8.42
N ILE A 340 -3.31 3.68 -8.81
CA ILE A 340 -3.18 4.93 -8.05
C ILE A 340 -4.52 5.64 -7.95
N SER A 341 -5.18 5.86 -9.08
CA SER A 341 -6.47 6.55 -9.14
C SER A 341 -7.56 5.83 -8.35
N LYS A 342 -7.60 4.50 -8.36
CA LYS A 342 -8.65 3.74 -7.66
C LYS A 342 -8.41 3.56 -6.16
N VAL A 343 -7.15 3.41 -5.75
CA VAL A 343 -6.89 2.96 -4.37
C VAL A 343 -5.58 3.45 -3.78
N PHE A 344 -4.46 3.52 -4.51
CA PHE A 344 -3.16 3.88 -3.90
C PHE A 344 -2.97 5.40 -3.69
N ASN A 345 -3.99 6.21 -3.95
CA ASN A 345 -3.96 7.65 -3.66
C ASN A 345 -4.28 7.93 -2.17
N PRO A 346 -3.78 9.05 -1.62
CA PRO A 346 -3.97 9.38 -0.22
C PRO A 346 -5.42 9.70 0.17
N ASP A 347 -6.25 10.18 -0.77
CA ASP A 347 -7.66 10.47 -0.50
C ASP A 347 -8.48 9.20 -0.25
N THR A 348 -8.08 8.07 -0.83
CA THR A 348 -8.73 6.77 -0.63
C THR A 348 -8.06 5.97 0.47
N LEU A 349 -6.73 5.80 0.40
CA LEU A 349 -6.05 4.79 1.21
C LEU A 349 -5.88 5.22 2.67
N LEU A 350 -5.67 6.51 2.94
CA LEU A 350 -5.47 6.99 4.32
C LEU A 350 -6.77 6.89 5.13
N ILE A 351 -7.93 7.15 4.49
CA ILE A 351 -9.26 6.96 5.09
C ILE A 351 -9.47 5.48 5.41
N HIS A 352 -9.15 4.60 4.47
CA HIS A 352 -9.29 3.15 4.67
C HIS A 352 -8.39 2.61 5.78
N ILE A 353 -7.14 3.08 5.86
CA ILE A 353 -6.22 2.77 6.96
C ILE A 353 -6.79 3.20 8.31
N ASN A 354 -7.32 4.42 8.42
CA ASN A 354 -7.95 4.89 9.66
C ASN A 354 -9.10 3.96 10.06
N LYS A 355 -9.97 3.61 9.12
CA LYS A 355 -11.11 2.73 9.38
C LYS A 355 -10.67 1.36 9.91
N ILE A 356 -9.69 0.72 9.27
CA ILE A 356 -9.19 -0.59 9.74
C ILE A 356 -8.53 -0.45 11.11
N ARG A 357 -7.65 0.56 11.28
CA ARG A 357 -6.97 0.84 12.56
C ARG A 357 -7.99 0.98 13.69
N ASP A 358 -9.05 1.74 13.49
CA ASP A 358 -10.07 1.99 14.51
C ASP A 358 -10.82 0.71 14.91
N ILE A 359 -11.05 -0.20 13.97
CA ILE A 359 -11.66 -1.52 14.23
C ILE A 359 -10.71 -2.41 15.04
N ILE A 360 -9.44 -2.50 14.65
CA ILE A 360 -8.50 -3.48 15.22
C ILE A 360 -7.76 -2.99 16.46
N ALA A 361 -7.65 -1.68 16.67
CA ALA A 361 -6.90 -1.06 17.77
C ALA A 361 -7.17 -1.68 19.16
N PRO A 362 -8.42 -1.86 19.61
CA PRO A 362 -8.68 -2.46 20.93
C PRO A 362 -8.17 -3.92 21.03
N TYR A 363 -8.22 -4.67 19.93
CA TYR A 363 -7.78 -6.07 19.88
C TYR A 363 -6.26 -6.17 19.83
N VAL A 364 -5.59 -5.31 19.06
CA VAL A 364 -4.13 -5.20 19.07
C VAL A 364 -3.63 -4.84 20.46
N LYS A 365 -4.27 -3.87 21.13
CA LYS A 365 -3.93 -3.51 22.51
C LYS A 365 -4.01 -4.71 23.45
N LYS A 366 -5.15 -5.43 23.43
CA LYS A 366 -5.36 -6.63 24.25
C LYS A 366 -4.30 -7.70 23.96
N ASP A 367 -4.00 -7.97 22.70
CA ASP A 367 -3.00 -8.97 22.29
C ASP A 367 -1.59 -8.63 22.80
N ARG A 368 -1.17 -7.36 22.67
CA ARG A 368 0.14 -6.89 23.14
C ARG A 368 0.24 -6.87 24.67
N ASP A 369 -0.83 -6.50 25.36
CA ASP A 369 -0.87 -6.48 26.83
C ASP A 369 -0.83 -7.89 27.43
N THR A 370 -1.48 -8.88 26.81
CA THR A 370 -1.56 -10.24 27.35
C THR A 370 -0.43 -11.15 26.87
N GLY A 371 0.15 -10.89 25.69
CA GLY A 371 1.12 -11.81 25.06
C GLY A 371 0.53 -13.18 24.72
N ALA A 372 -0.79 -13.23 24.47
CA ALA A 372 -1.52 -14.48 24.26
C ALA A 372 -1.10 -15.18 22.96
N GLY A 373 -1.21 -16.51 22.94
CA GLY A 373 -0.81 -17.33 21.79
C GLY A 373 0.70 -17.52 21.62
N LYS A 374 1.54 -16.92 22.48
CA LYS A 374 3.00 -17.13 22.49
C LYS A 374 3.38 -18.51 23.05
N ILE A 375 3.06 -19.56 22.31
CA ILE A 375 3.27 -20.94 22.74
C ILE A 375 4.71 -21.42 22.54
N ASN A 376 5.46 -20.87 21.58
CA ASN A 376 6.86 -21.21 21.38
C ASN A 376 7.75 -20.38 22.32
N LYS A 377 8.39 -21.02 23.30
CA LYS A 377 9.24 -20.34 24.30
C LYS A 377 10.69 -20.21 23.86
N LEU A 378 11.11 -20.97 22.85
CA LEU A 378 12.43 -20.86 22.23
C LEU A 378 12.44 -19.84 21.09
N GLY A 379 11.25 -19.53 20.55
CA GLY A 379 11.10 -18.67 19.40
C GLY A 379 11.42 -17.21 19.67
N LYS A 380 11.85 -16.51 18.62
CA LYS A 380 12.13 -15.07 18.62
C LYS A 380 10.84 -14.28 18.82
N ASP A 381 10.91 -13.27 19.68
CA ASP A 381 9.79 -12.38 19.98
C ASP A 381 9.92 -11.03 19.24
N SER A 382 8.80 -10.34 19.00
CA SER A 382 8.82 -8.92 18.65
C SER A 382 8.49 -8.08 19.87
N ARG A 383 9.14 -6.91 19.98
CA ARG A 383 9.00 -6.02 21.15
C ARG A 383 8.06 -4.86 20.89
N PHE A 384 7.26 -4.96 19.84
CA PHE A 384 6.26 -3.98 19.48
C PHE A 384 5.14 -3.95 20.53
N ASN A 385 4.87 -2.76 21.06
CA ASN A 385 3.78 -2.51 22.00
C ASN A 385 2.65 -1.78 21.26
N TYR A 386 1.58 -1.46 21.98
CA TYR A 386 0.43 -0.78 21.39
C TYR A 386 0.75 0.62 20.83
N GLU A 387 1.65 1.37 21.47
CA GLU A 387 2.07 2.69 20.97
C GLU A 387 2.83 2.57 19.64
N HIS A 388 3.72 1.57 19.51
CA HIS A 388 4.41 1.29 18.26
C HIS A 388 3.41 1.01 17.12
N PHE A 389 2.34 0.27 17.40
CA PHE A 389 1.25 0.05 16.44
C PHE A 389 0.61 1.38 16.01
N LEU A 390 0.18 2.23 16.95
CA LEU A 390 -0.45 3.51 16.63
C LEU A 390 0.48 4.38 15.76
N LEU A 391 1.73 4.54 16.18
CA LEU A 391 2.73 5.34 15.49
C LEU A 391 3.07 4.80 14.09
N ASN A 392 3.15 3.47 13.92
CA ASN A 392 3.47 2.84 12.64
C ASN A 392 2.28 2.79 11.67
N THR A 393 1.04 2.80 12.14
CA THR A 393 -0.10 3.03 11.25
C THR A 393 -0.11 4.44 10.66
N GLU A 394 0.61 5.37 11.27
CA GLU A 394 0.78 6.74 10.81
C GLU A 394 2.09 6.90 10.03
N TYR A 395 2.96 7.82 10.47
CA TYR A 395 4.14 8.25 9.73
C TYR A 395 5.46 7.76 10.33
N THR A 396 5.40 7.06 11.46
CA THR A 396 6.60 6.78 12.25
C THR A 396 7.29 5.53 11.75
N TYR A 397 8.56 5.69 11.38
CA TYR A 397 9.43 4.56 11.15
C TYR A 397 9.84 3.94 12.49
N VAL A 398 9.66 2.62 12.59
CA VAL A 398 9.96 1.86 13.80
C VAL A 398 11.05 0.84 13.48
N TYR A 399 12.10 0.79 14.30
CA TYR A 399 13.17 -0.20 14.20
C TYR A 399 13.42 -0.88 15.54
N ASP A 400 13.19 -2.18 15.62
CA ASP A 400 13.61 -3.02 16.73
C ASP A 400 15.01 -3.57 16.45
N TRP A 401 16.01 -3.09 17.21
CA TRP A 401 17.40 -3.48 17.03
C TRP A 401 17.70 -4.93 17.43
N ILE A 402 17.11 -5.42 18.54
CA ILE A 402 17.28 -6.81 19.00
C ILE A 402 16.75 -7.77 17.94
N SER A 403 15.51 -7.55 17.51
CA SER A 403 14.86 -8.45 16.56
C SER A 403 15.25 -8.14 15.12
N GLY A 404 15.86 -6.99 14.84
CA GLY A 404 16.21 -6.57 13.49
C GLY A 404 15.02 -6.20 12.61
N PHE A 405 13.80 -6.21 13.16
CA PHE A 405 12.57 -5.87 12.43
C PHE A 405 12.46 -4.35 12.28
N ARG A 406 12.18 -3.89 11.07
CA ARG A 406 12.13 -2.46 10.76
C ARG A 406 11.02 -2.16 9.78
N SER A 407 10.43 -0.98 9.90
CA SER A 407 9.17 -0.72 9.23
C SER A 407 8.93 0.77 9.05
N TYR A 408 8.69 1.21 7.82
CA TYR A 408 8.13 2.55 7.57
C TYR A 408 6.75 2.67 8.21
N GLY A 409 6.34 3.89 8.56
CA GLY A 409 4.94 4.16 8.85
C GLY A 409 4.10 3.91 7.60
N LEU A 410 2.95 3.26 7.71
CA LEU A 410 2.11 2.91 6.56
C LEU A 410 1.75 4.14 5.72
N LYS A 411 1.27 5.21 6.36
CA LYS A 411 0.89 6.44 5.66
C LYS A 411 2.10 7.19 5.12
N ASP A 412 3.25 7.13 5.80
CA ASP A 412 4.49 7.72 5.30
C ASP A 412 4.93 7.03 4.00
N TRP A 413 5.00 5.69 3.99
CA TRP A 413 5.34 4.93 2.79
C TRP A 413 4.42 5.30 1.63
N ILE A 414 3.10 5.20 1.84
CA ILE A 414 2.09 5.45 0.82
C ILE A 414 2.23 6.86 0.26
N ARG A 415 2.35 7.88 1.12
CA ARG A 415 2.44 9.27 0.66
C ARG A 415 3.74 9.56 -0.06
N ARG A 416 4.89 9.08 0.42
CA ARG A 416 6.17 9.26 -0.28
C ARG A 416 6.14 8.57 -1.63
N ARG A 417 5.60 7.35 -1.68
CA ARG A 417 5.51 6.56 -2.91
C ARG A 417 4.54 7.17 -3.91
N TYR A 418 3.38 7.64 -3.44
CA TYR A 418 2.41 8.38 -4.24
C TYR A 418 3.02 9.65 -4.84
N ASN A 419 3.67 10.48 -4.01
CA ASN A 419 4.31 11.72 -4.47
C ASN A 419 5.39 11.43 -5.53
N PHE A 420 6.17 10.38 -5.34
CA PHE A 420 7.16 9.96 -6.32
C PHE A 420 6.52 9.47 -7.62
N ALA A 421 5.52 8.59 -7.54
CA ALA A 421 4.80 8.13 -8.72
C ALA A 421 4.13 9.29 -9.46
N ALA A 422 3.60 10.28 -8.74
CA ALA A 422 3.01 11.47 -9.33
C ALA A 422 4.02 12.31 -10.10
N ALA A 423 5.19 12.56 -9.52
CA ALA A 423 6.25 13.32 -10.14
C ALA A 423 6.92 12.59 -11.33
N TYR A 424 7.09 11.27 -11.23
CA TYR A 424 7.80 10.48 -12.24
C TYR A 424 6.90 10.01 -13.41
N TYR A 425 5.69 9.54 -13.10
CA TYR A 425 4.75 9.02 -14.11
C TYR A 425 3.67 10.04 -14.54
N GLY A 426 3.64 11.22 -13.92
CA GLY A 426 2.69 12.28 -14.26
C GLY A 426 1.28 11.97 -13.78
N ILE A 427 1.09 11.83 -12.47
CA ILE A 427 -0.24 11.73 -11.83
C ILE A 427 -0.66 13.13 -11.40
N ASN A 428 -1.90 13.53 -11.70
CA ASN A 428 -2.45 14.82 -11.34
C ASN A 428 -2.82 14.87 -9.85
N SER A 429 -1.87 15.27 -9.01
CA SER A 429 -2.08 15.45 -7.57
C SER A 429 -2.70 16.80 -7.18
N ASN A 430 -2.74 17.77 -8.11
CA ASN A 430 -3.08 19.16 -7.82
C ASN A 430 -4.50 19.54 -8.24
N SER A 431 -5.18 18.70 -9.04
CA SER A 431 -6.56 18.97 -9.45
C SER A 431 -7.53 18.82 -8.27
N THR A 432 -8.54 19.68 -8.25
CA THR A 432 -9.66 19.62 -7.30
C THR A 432 -10.88 18.90 -7.89
N SER A 433 -10.84 18.50 -9.16
CA SER A 433 -11.91 17.73 -9.80
C SER A 433 -11.65 16.24 -9.69
N SER A 434 -12.57 15.45 -9.14
CA SER A 434 -12.43 14.00 -9.02
C SER A 434 -12.24 13.29 -10.38
N GLU A 435 -12.69 13.90 -11.49
CA GLU A 435 -12.47 13.37 -12.84
C GLU A 435 -11.00 13.36 -13.26
N GLU A 436 -10.21 14.32 -12.76
CA GLU A 436 -8.80 14.49 -13.12
C GLU A 436 -7.85 14.12 -11.96
N LYS A 437 -8.29 14.33 -10.72
CA LYS A 437 -7.49 14.10 -9.51
C LYS A 437 -7.06 12.64 -9.41
N HIS A 438 -5.78 12.46 -9.12
CA HIS A 438 -5.08 11.18 -9.08
C HIS A 438 -5.08 10.39 -10.41
N LYS A 439 -5.50 10.99 -11.54
CA LYS A 439 -5.41 10.37 -12.87
C LYS A 439 -4.10 10.76 -13.57
N LEU A 440 -3.75 10.03 -14.63
CA LEU A 440 -2.60 10.38 -15.48
C LEU A 440 -2.84 11.70 -16.21
N ILE A 441 -1.78 12.51 -16.29
CA ILE A 441 -1.73 13.72 -17.10
C ILE A 441 -1.40 13.32 -18.54
N GLU A 442 -2.15 13.88 -19.50
CA GLU A 442 -1.90 13.73 -20.92
C GLU A 442 -1.73 15.10 -21.62
N PRO A 443 -0.71 15.28 -22.48
CA PRO A 443 0.37 14.33 -22.78
C PRO A 443 1.28 14.07 -21.57
N ARG A 444 1.95 12.89 -21.54
CA ARG A 444 2.90 12.51 -20.48
C ARG A 444 3.91 13.64 -20.21
N PRO A 445 4.01 14.15 -18.97
CA PRO A 445 5.03 15.14 -18.61
C PRO A 445 6.42 14.50 -18.52
N GLU A 446 7.47 15.34 -18.56
CA GLU A 446 8.84 14.89 -18.32
C GLU A 446 8.99 14.33 -16.89
N PRO A 447 9.57 13.13 -16.70
CA PRO A 447 9.72 12.53 -15.38
C PRO A 447 10.64 13.35 -14.47
N ILE A 448 10.16 13.64 -13.25
CA ILE A 448 10.99 14.25 -12.20
C ILE A 448 11.57 13.13 -11.32
N ILE A 449 12.89 13.08 -11.20
CA ILE A 449 13.61 12.09 -10.38
C ILE A 449 14.09 12.75 -9.08
N PHE A 450 13.69 12.22 -7.94
CA PHE A 450 14.21 12.66 -6.64
C PHE A 450 15.60 12.06 -6.40
N THR A 451 16.62 12.91 -6.34
CA THR A 451 18.04 12.51 -6.28
C THR A 451 18.54 12.12 -4.89
N TYR A 452 17.78 12.39 -3.83
CA TYR A 452 18.19 12.12 -2.45
C TYR A 452 17.62 10.81 -1.92
N LYS A 453 18.41 10.04 -1.17
CA LYS A 453 17.87 9.00 -0.29
C LYS A 453 17.28 9.71 0.93
N THR A 454 16.06 9.41 1.33
CA THR A 454 15.43 9.95 2.55
C THR A 454 16.30 9.56 3.75
N PRO A 455 17.19 10.44 4.27
CA PRO A 455 18.11 10.06 5.32
C PRO A 455 17.28 9.97 6.61
N VAL A 456 17.55 8.92 7.35
CA VAL A 456 16.86 8.62 8.59
C VAL A 456 17.86 8.80 9.72
N TRP A 457 17.56 9.62 10.72
CA TRP A 457 18.39 9.68 11.93
C TRP A 457 17.66 9.12 13.13
N TYR A 458 18.48 8.66 14.07
CA TYR A 458 18.07 8.05 15.32
C TYR A 458 17.64 9.15 16.28
N ASP A 459 16.36 9.16 16.64
CA ASP A 459 15.98 9.77 17.91
C ASP A 459 16.24 8.74 19.01
N ILE A 460 17.32 8.94 19.78
CA ILE A 460 17.75 8.02 20.84
C ILE A 460 17.04 8.42 22.13
N THR A 461 15.73 8.26 22.18
CA THR A 461 15.01 8.26 23.46
C THR A 461 15.14 6.86 24.05
N ASN A 462 16.09 6.66 24.97
CA ASN A 462 16.27 5.43 25.75
C ASN A 462 14.90 4.95 26.29
N ILE A 463 14.56 3.66 26.39
CA ILE A 463 15.34 2.61 27.08
C ILE A 463 15.29 1.25 26.35
N THR A 464 16.47 0.80 25.90
CA THR A 464 16.88 -0.58 25.56
C THR A 464 16.29 -1.25 24.29
N GLU A 465 16.66 -0.66 23.14
CA GLU A 465 16.85 -1.30 21.82
C GLU A 465 15.72 -1.14 20.78
N MET A 466 14.83 -0.15 20.89
CA MET A 466 13.97 0.27 19.78
C MET A 466 14.29 1.72 19.37
N TYR A 467 14.39 1.97 18.06
CA TYR A 467 14.65 3.29 17.48
C TYR A 467 13.42 3.81 16.76
N TYR A 468 13.09 5.06 17.07
CA TYR A 468 12.21 5.88 16.25
C TYR A 468 13.08 6.69 15.32
N LEU A 469 12.66 6.69 14.08
CA LEU A 469 13.46 7.16 12.98
C LEU A 469 12.69 8.30 12.32
N ALA A 470 13.23 9.51 12.46
CA ALA A 470 12.68 10.71 11.84
C ALA A 470 13.36 10.97 10.48
N PHE A 471 12.58 11.50 9.54
CA PHE A 471 13.03 11.80 8.17
C PHE A 471 13.37 13.29 8.00
N ASN A 472 14.42 13.62 7.24
CA ASN A 472 14.96 15.02 7.02
C ASN A 472 13.90 15.92 6.43
N ASN A 473 13.07 15.30 5.62
CA ASN A 473 11.93 15.86 4.95
C ASN A 473 10.67 15.21 5.52
N VAL A 474 10.24 15.71 6.68
CA VAL A 474 8.92 15.40 7.21
C VAL A 474 7.88 15.79 6.16
N LEU A 475 6.98 14.88 5.82
CA LEU A 475 5.90 15.17 4.90
C LEU A 475 4.98 16.23 5.53
N PRO A 476 4.51 17.23 4.77
CA PRO A 476 3.52 18.17 5.29
C PRO A 476 2.25 17.41 5.71
N GLU A 477 1.47 17.98 6.63
CA GLU A 477 0.16 17.42 6.97
C GLU A 477 -0.70 17.24 5.71
N TYR A 478 -1.53 16.20 5.70
CA TYR A 478 -2.42 15.92 4.58
C TYR A 478 -3.79 15.51 5.11
N ILE A 479 -4.80 16.22 4.64
CA ILE A 479 -6.20 15.95 4.94
C ILE A 479 -6.80 15.31 3.69
N PRO A 480 -7.19 14.03 3.74
CA PRO A 480 -7.87 13.35 2.64
C PRO A 480 -9.14 14.10 2.20
N ASP A 481 -9.34 14.20 0.90
CA ASP A 481 -10.61 14.61 0.32
C ASP A 481 -11.60 13.45 0.38
N GLU A 482 -12.47 13.46 1.38
CA GLU A 482 -13.49 12.44 1.60
C GLU A 482 -14.52 12.34 0.47
N THR A 483 -14.55 13.31 -0.46
CA THR A 483 -15.43 13.32 -1.63
C THR A 483 -14.78 12.75 -2.88
N TYR A 484 -13.48 12.45 -2.83
CA TYR A 484 -12.81 11.78 -3.94
C TYR A 484 -13.35 10.37 -4.12
N GLU A 485 -13.70 10.03 -5.35
CA GLU A 485 -14.05 8.66 -5.70
C GLU A 485 -13.66 8.34 -7.13
N ASP A 486 -13.23 7.09 -7.33
CA ASP A 486 -13.14 6.47 -8.63
C ASP A 486 -14.06 5.24 -8.71
N VAL A 487 -15.29 5.49 -9.17
CA VAL A 487 -16.34 4.45 -9.33
C VAL A 487 -16.07 3.46 -10.46
N ARG A 488 -14.99 3.63 -11.24
CA ARG A 488 -14.72 2.75 -12.39
C ARG A 488 -14.59 1.32 -11.92
N VAL A 489 -15.45 0.45 -12.46
CA VAL A 489 -15.41 -0.98 -12.16
C VAL A 489 -14.01 -1.51 -12.49
N PRO A 490 -13.37 -2.24 -11.58
CA PRO A 490 -12.08 -2.85 -11.88
C PRO A 490 -12.26 -3.97 -12.92
N ILE A 491 -11.89 -3.69 -14.18
CA ILE A 491 -12.05 -4.65 -15.28
C ILE A 491 -10.67 -4.97 -15.86
N LEU A 492 -10.03 -6.00 -15.32
CA LEU A 492 -8.87 -6.64 -15.94
C LEU A 492 -8.87 -8.14 -15.63
N GLY A 493 -8.33 -8.93 -16.55
CA GLY A 493 -8.03 -10.32 -16.28
C GLY A 493 -9.24 -11.22 -16.07
N VAL A 494 -9.25 -11.93 -14.95
CA VAL A 494 -10.28 -12.92 -14.61
C VAL A 494 -11.61 -12.27 -14.31
N ASN A 495 -11.61 -11.04 -13.78
CA ASN A 495 -12.84 -10.25 -13.67
C ASN A 495 -13.40 -9.96 -15.07
N GLN A 496 -12.53 -9.65 -16.04
CA GLN A 496 -12.95 -9.52 -17.43
C GLN A 496 -13.39 -10.85 -18.06
N TYR A 497 -12.66 -11.95 -17.87
CA TYR A 497 -13.06 -13.28 -18.34
C TYR A 497 -14.40 -13.74 -17.74
N ASN A 498 -14.60 -13.54 -16.44
CA ASN A 498 -15.86 -13.86 -15.76
C ASN A 498 -17.00 -12.97 -16.25
N LEU A 499 -16.75 -11.68 -16.47
CA LEU A 499 -17.73 -10.77 -17.10
C LEU A 499 -18.09 -11.22 -18.52
N GLU A 500 -17.10 -11.56 -19.34
CA GLU A 500 -17.29 -12.08 -20.71
C GLU A 500 -18.06 -13.40 -20.70
N ARG A 501 -17.78 -14.31 -19.75
CA ARG A 501 -18.45 -15.60 -19.62
C ARG A 501 -19.89 -15.48 -19.12
N THR A 502 -20.15 -14.58 -18.16
CA THR A 502 -21.46 -14.45 -17.51
C THR A 502 -22.38 -13.46 -18.21
N ASN A 503 -21.85 -12.58 -19.06
CA ASN A 503 -22.62 -11.62 -19.85
C ASN A 503 -22.26 -11.70 -21.35
N PRO A 504 -23.02 -12.48 -22.15
CA PRO A 504 -22.77 -12.66 -23.59
C PRO A 504 -22.86 -11.39 -24.43
N SER A 505 -23.37 -10.28 -23.88
CA SER A 505 -23.47 -8.99 -24.55
C SER A 505 -22.27 -8.05 -24.28
N TYR A 506 -21.38 -8.45 -23.37
CA TYR A 506 -20.19 -7.66 -23.05
C TYR A 506 -19.13 -7.82 -24.15
N THR A 507 -18.80 -6.73 -24.83
CA THR A 507 -17.65 -6.63 -25.73
C THR A 507 -16.50 -5.92 -25.03
N LYS A 508 -15.34 -6.58 -24.95
CA LYS A 508 -14.08 -5.98 -24.50
C LYS A 508 -13.88 -4.61 -25.17
N PRO A 509 -13.58 -3.54 -24.41
CA PRO A 509 -13.11 -2.29 -25.00
C PRO A 509 -11.88 -2.60 -25.84
N THR A 510 -11.98 -2.40 -27.14
CA THR A 510 -10.84 -2.56 -28.04
C THR A 510 -9.90 -1.40 -27.76
N THR A 511 -8.71 -1.70 -27.23
CA THR A 511 -7.56 -0.78 -27.24
C THR A 511 -7.16 -0.55 -28.69
N THR A 512 -7.94 0.30 -29.36
CA THR A 512 -7.66 0.72 -30.71
C THR A 512 -6.43 1.61 -30.59
N LYS A 513 -5.24 1.10 -30.95
CA LYS A 513 -4.04 1.91 -31.22
C LYS A 513 -4.41 2.96 -32.26
N ARG A 514 -4.96 4.11 -31.84
CA ARG A 514 -5.17 5.27 -32.72
C ARG A 514 -3.86 6.01 -32.84
N ARG A 515 -2.93 5.40 -33.58
CA ARG A 515 -1.75 6.07 -34.11
C ARG A 515 -2.26 7.08 -35.15
N THR A 516 -2.59 8.29 -34.70
CA THR A 516 -2.97 9.37 -35.60
C THR A 516 -1.69 9.94 -36.20
N THR A 517 -1.24 9.35 -37.31
CA THR A 517 -0.20 9.95 -38.16
C THR A 517 -0.78 11.21 -38.79
N THR A 518 -0.63 12.35 -38.12
CA THR A 518 -0.99 13.64 -38.73
C THR A 518 0.19 14.09 -39.57
N THR A 519 0.13 13.80 -40.87
CA THR A 519 1.02 14.40 -41.88
C THR A 519 0.74 15.90 -41.91
N VAL A 520 1.62 16.69 -41.30
CA VAL A 520 1.57 18.16 -41.37
C VAL A 520 1.92 18.59 -42.80
N LYS A 521 0.88 18.92 -43.58
CA LYS A 521 1.03 19.71 -44.80
C LYS A 521 1.21 21.18 -44.39
N ILE A 522 2.45 21.65 -44.48
CA ILE A 522 2.79 23.08 -44.37
C ILE A 522 2.04 23.83 -45.48
N THR A 523 1.10 24.69 -45.08
CA THR A 523 0.52 25.71 -45.95
C THR A 523 0.68 27.04 -45.27
N THR A 524 1.57 27.86 -45.82
CA THR A 524 1.81 29.25 -45.44
C THR A 524 0.56 30.09 -45.69
N SER A 525 0.04 30.73 -44.65
CA SER A 525 -0.83 31.90 -44.82
C SER A 525 -0.47 32.95 -43.78
N THR A 526 -0.05 34.10 -44.29
CA THR A 526 0.20 35.35 -43.59
C THR A 526 -1.12 35.92 -43.09
N ASN A 527 -1.20 36.28 -41.80
CA ASN A 527 -2.27 37.16 -41.32
C ASN A 527 -1.75 38.25 -40.39
N VAL A 528 -2.28 39.42 -40.67
CA VAL A 528 -1.92 40.76 -40.21
C VAL A 528 -2.42 40.98 -38.78
N ILE A 529 -1.55 41.47 -37.91
CA ILE A 529 -1.87 41.88 -36.54
C ILE A 529 -2.66 43.19 -36.60
N THR A 530 -3.89 43.18 -36.06
CA THR A 530 -4.68 44.39 -35.80
C THR A 530 -4.87 44.52 -34.29
N THR A 531 -4.32 45.60 -33.74
CA THR A 531 -4.36 45.98 -32.34
C THR A 531 -5.72 46.58 -31.99
N THR A 532 -6.34 46.13 -30.89
CA THR A 532 -7.46 46.87 -30.29
C THR A 532 -7.25 46.95 -28.78
N THR A 533 -7.15 48.18 -28.30
CA THR A 533 -6.93 48.59 -26.91
C THR A 533 -8.27 48.76 -26.21
N THR A 534 -8.45 48.22 -25.00
CA THR A 534 -9.30 48.88 -23.99
C THR A 534 -8.87 48.52 -22.57
N THR A 535 -8.79 49.57 -21.76
CA THR A 535 -8.18 49.75 -20.45
C THR A 535 -9.05 49.24 -19.30
N SER A 536 -8.45 48.73 -18.22
CA SER A 536 -9.01 48.84 -16.87
C SER A 536 -7.91 49.03 -15.81
N THR A 537 -7.94 50.24 -15.25
CA THR A 537 -7.56 50.68 -13.89
C THR A 537 -6.34 50.08 -13.19
N THR A 538 -5.28 50.90 -13.20
CA THR A 538 -4.05 50.84 -12.42
C THR A 538 -4.30 51.11 -10.93
N THR A 539 -3.95 50.17 -10.06
CA THR A 539 -3.58 50.43 -8.67
C THR A 539 -2.06 50.49 -8.58
N VAL A 540 -1.56 51.47 -7.85
CA VAL A 540 -0.18 51.96 -7.83
C VAL A 540 0.81 50.89 -7.39
N ILE A 541 1.74 50.55 -8.28
CA ILE A 541 2.97 49.80 -7.99
C ILE A 541 4.00 50.81 -7.47
N THR A 542 4.50 50.63 -6.25
CA THR A 542 5.78 51.20 -5.82
C THR A 542 6.89 50.20 -6.11
N PRO A 543 7.82 50.47 -7.04
CA PRO A 543 9.00 49.66 -7.24
C PRO A 543 10.14 50.14 -6.34
N ILE A 544 10.94 49.18 -5.87
CA ILE A 544 12.42 49.13 -5.83
C ILE A 544 12.77 48.21 -4.65
N GLU A 545 13.06 46.96 -4.95
CA GLU A 545 13.85 46.10 -4.06
C GLU A 545 15.07 45.66 -4.87
N THR A 546 16.22 46.25 -4.57
CA THR A 546 17.49 45.94 -5.23
C THR A 546 17.92 44.53 -4.83
N CYS A 547 17.93 43.61 -5.77
CA CYS A 547 18.37 42.25 -5.53
C CYS A 547 19.88 42.12 -5.72
N TRP A 548 20.58 41.66 -4.68
CA TRP A 548 22.03 41.51 -4.72
C TRP A 548 22.48 40.37 -5.67
N SER A 549 21.68 39.31 -5.82
CA SER A 549 22.00 38.13 -6.64
C SER A 549 22.06 38.40 -8.14
N GLU A 550 21.40 39.45 -8.62
CA GLU A 550 21.43 39.84 -10.04
C GLU A 550 22.86 40.22 -10.48
N SER A 551 23.66 40.78 -9.57
CA SER A 551 25.06 41.11 -9.83
C SER A 551 25.95 39.86 -10.01
N LEU A 552 25.50 38.71 -9.51
CA LEU A 552 26.14 37.40 -9.63
C LEU A 552 25.57 36.55 -10.79
N GLY A 553 24.59 37.10 -11.54
CA GLY A 553 23.95 36.43 -12.68
C GLY A 553 22.71 35.60 -12.35
N TYR A 554 22.17 35.71 -11.13
CA TYR A 554 20.98 34.96 -10.69
C TYR A 554 19.78 35.89 -10.47
N PRO A 555 18.56 35.51 -10.90
CA PRO A 555 17.36 36.33 -10.74
C PRO A 555 17.01 36.55 -9.26
N CYS A 556 16.18 37.55 -8.98
CA CYS A 556 15.60 37.70 -7.67
C CYS A 556 14.42 36.74 -7.47
N CYS A 557 14.22 36.25 -6.25
CA CYS A 557 13.08 35.38 -5.96
C CYS A 557 11.78 36.16 -6.15
N SER A 558 10.86 35.63 -6.97
CA SER A 558 9.60 36.27 -7.33
C SER A 558 8.67 36.42 -6.13
N MET A 559 8.85 35.60 -5.09
CA MET A 559 8.14 35.71 -3.82
C MET A 559 8.71 36.75 -2.85
N GLY A 560 9.81 37.44 -3.19
CA GLY A 560 10.44 38.46 -2.35
C GLY A 560 10.82 37.91 -0.96
N CYS A 561 10.46 38.62 0.12
CA CYS A 561 10.72 38.15 1.49
C CYS A 561 9.92 36.91 1.92
N ASN A 562 8.95 36.46 1.13
CA ASN A 562 8.19 35.24 1.39
C ASN A 562 8.81 34.01 0.72
N ALA A 563 9.93 34.18 0.00
CA ALA A 563 10.68 33.07 -0.57
C ALA A 563 11.30 32.21 0.55
N ILE A 564 11.26 30.88 0.38
CA ILE A 564 11.84 29.94 1.33
C ILE A 564 13.37 30.00 1.21
N ASN A 565 14.06 30.24 2.31
CA ASN A 565 15.52 30.21 2.37
C ASN A 565 16.03 28.76 2.32
N TYR A 566 16.56 28.34 1.17
CA TYR A 566 17.13 27.02 0.95
C TYR A 566 18.62 26.94 1.32
N TYR A 567 19.34 28.06 1.24
CA TYR A 567 20.78 28.11 1.45
C TYR A 567 21.26 29.53 1.82
N THR A 568 22.30 29.65 2.63
CA THR A 568 22.84 30.95 3.07
C THR A 568 24.35 30.95 2.99
N ASP A 569 24.93 32.00 2.41
CA ASP A 569 26.37 32.23 2.31
C ASP A 569 26.73 33.70 2.63
N ASP A 570 27.97 34.09 2.32
CA ASP A 570 28.49 35.43 2.57
C ASP A 570 27.82 36.52 1.70
N ASP A 571 27.14 36.13 0.62
CA ASP A 571 26.46 37.05 -0.30
C ASP A 571 24.98 37.27 0.09
N GLY A 572 24.29 36.25 0.62
CA GLY A 572 22.97 36.40 1.23
C GLY A 572 22.13 35.12 1.37
N PHE A 573 20.79 35.29 1.44
CA PHE A 573 19.84 34.18 1.49
C PHE A 573 19.41 33.76 0.09
N TRP A 574 19.47 32.46 -0.21
CA TRP A 574 19.16 31.91 -1.52
C TRP A 574 17.86 31.10 -1.46
N GLY A 575 16.99 31.35 -2.44
CA GLY A 575 15.79 30.55 -2.71
C GLY A 575 15.95 29.73 -3.98
N VAL A 576 15.02 28.79 -4.19
CA VAL A 576 14.90 28.01 -5.42
C VAL A 576 13.48 28.14 -5.94
N GLU A 577 13.33 28.60 -7.18
CA GLU A 577 12.04 28.76 -7.86
C GLU A 577 12.16 28.15 -9.27
N ASN A 578 11.23 27.25 -9.64
CA ASN A 578 11.25 26.56 -10.95
C ASN A 578 12.61 25.89 -11.28
N ASP A 579 13.25 25.27 -10.28
CA ASP A 579 14.57 24.63 -10.37
C ASP A 579 15.76 25.59 -10.66
N ASP A 580 15.55 26.90 -10.63
CA ASP A 580 16.60 27.91 -10.75
C ASP A 580 16.88 28.62 -9.42
N TRP A 581 18.17 28.92 -9.18
CA TRP A 581 18.60 29.68 -8.00
C TRP A 581 18.18 31.13 -8.10
N CYS A 582 17.63 31.67 -7.02
CA CYS A 582 17.26 33.06 -6.90
C CYS A 582 17.76 33.67 -5.59
N GLY A 583 18.13 34.95 -5.61
CA GLY A 583 18.48 35.68 -4.39
C GLY A 583 17.25 36.20 -3.68
N ILE A 584 17.17 35.96 -2.37
CA ILE A 584 16.16 36.57 -1.52
C ILE A 584 16.68 37.97 -1.14
N PRO A 585 15.88 39.04 -1.30
CA PRO A 585 16.35 40.39 -1.07
C PRO A 585 16.92 40.64 0.34
N SER A 586 17.96 41.48 0.46
CA SER A 586 18.70 41.66 1.71
C SER A 586 17.88 42.29 2.84
N GLN A 587 16.84 43.08 2.53
CA GLN A 587 15.89 43.57 3.54
C GLN A 587 15.03 42.47 4.19
N CYS A 588 15.01 41.27 3.61
CA CYS A 588 14.35 40.09 4.17
C CYS A 588 15.24 39.37 5.20
N GLN A 589 16.52 39.75 5.29
CA GLN A 589 17.41 39.33 6.37
C GLN A 589 17.08 40.16 7.62
N LYS A 590 15.96 39.84 8.26
CA LYS A 590 15.70 40.31 9.63
C LYS A 590 16.32 39.31 10.60
N ASN A 591 17.29 39.82 11.34
CA ASN A 591 17.99 39.16 12.43
C ASN A 591 17.03 38.43 13.37
N ASP A 592 17.41 37.21 13.74
CA ASP A 592 17.06 36.58 15.01
C ASP A 592 17.12 37.61 16.15
N ASP A 593 16.06 37.66 16.96
CA ASP A 593 16.18 37.79 18.42
C ASP A 593 14.84 37.52 19.10
N ASP A 594 14.90 36.78 20.21
CA ASP A 594 13.82 36.46 21.17
C ASP A 594 13.11 37.73 21.69
N VAL A 595 12.13 38.27 20.97
CA VAL A 595 11.32 39.40 21.46
C VAL A 595 10.09 38.89 22.19
N CYS A 596 10.08 39.09 23.51
CA CYS A 596 8.90 38.94 24.35
C CYS A 596 8.30 40.33 24.60
N PRO A 597 7.05 40.59 24.19
CA PRO A 597 6.45 41.94 24.26
C PRO A 597 6.48 42.58 25.66
N GLY A 598 6.35 41.75 26.70
CA GLY A 598 6.36 42.16 28.11
C GLY A 598 7.74 42.43 28.72
N SER A 599 8.84 42.12 28.03
CA SER A 599 10.20 42.37 28.54
C SER A 599 10.46 43.85 28.83
N ASN A 600 9.85 44.74 28.04
CA ASN A 600 9.95 46.19 28.24
C ASN A 600 9.24 46.70 29.50
N GLN A 601 8.44 45.86 30.14
CA GLN A 601 7.72 46.14 31.38
C GLN A 601 8.34 45.40 32.59
N GLY A 602 9.48 44.73 32.39
CA GLY A 602 10.24 44.05 33.44
C GLY A 602 9.87 42.57 33.66
N TYR A 603 9.04 41.98 32.81
CA TYR A 603 8.66 40.56 32.89
C TYR A 603 9.59 39.68 32.04
N SER A 604 9.82 38.45 32.49
CA SER A 604 10.63 37.47 31.76
C SER A 604 9.85 36.84 30.60
N CYS A 605 10.59 36.28 29.64
CA CYS A 605 10.01 35.47 28.56
C CYS A 605 9.51 34.11 29.05
N CYS A 606 8.34 33.68 28.56
CA CYS A 606 7.88 32.31 28.79
C CYS A 606 8.77 31.30 28.06
N LYS A 607 8.92 30.12 28.64
CA LYS A 607 9.64 29.01 28.03
C LYS A 607 8.72 28.19 27.13
N THR A 608 7.43 28.17 27.41
CA THR A 608 6.42 27.53 26.57
C THR A 608 5.65 28.56 25.76
N CYS A 609 5.03 28.09 24.67
CA CYS A 609 4.16 28.90 23.80
C CYS A 609 2.68 28.86 24.22
N GLU A 610 2.38 28.33 25.41
CA GLU A 610 1.00 28.29 25.91
C GLU A 610 0.56 29.70 26.35
N VAL A 611 -0.64 30.10 25.94
CA VAL A 611 -1.18 31.43 26.26
C VAL A 611 -2.27 31.30 27.29
N TYR A 612 -2.06 31.89 28.47
CA TYR A 612 -3.05 31.97 29.53
C TYR A 612 -4.01 33.15 29.29
N MET A 613 -3.48 34.30 28.88
CA MET A 613 -4.27 35.48 28.50
C MET A 613 -3.53 36.42 27.55
N THR A 614 -4.27 37.30 26.88
CA THR A 614 -3.70 38.32 25.98
C THR A 614 -4.31 39.68 26.30
N ASP A 615 -3.48 40.72 26.42
CA ASP A 615 -3.91 42.10 26.64
C ASP A 615 -3.32 43.07 25.58
N GLU A 616 -3.46 44.38 25.78
CA GLU A 616 -2.96 45.42 24.87
C GLU A 616 -1.43 45.39 24.68
N THR A 617 -0.71 44.66 25.54
CA THR A 617 0.74 44.57 25.55
C THR A 617 1.28 43.25 25.01
N GLY A 618 0.43 42.23 24.84
CA GLY A 618 0.76 40.97 24.18
C GLY A 618 0.19 39.72 24.84
N PRO A 619 0.58 38.52 24.38
CA PRO A 619 0.23 37.25 25.01
C PRO A 619 1.08 36.96 26.26
N TRP A 620 0.45 36.38 27.28
CA TRP A 620 1.00 36.12 28.60
C TRP A 620 0.71 34.69 29.08
N ASN A 621 1.63 34.13 29.86
CA ASN A 621 1.45 32.86 30.57
C ASN A 621 1.91 32.97 32.04
N ILE A 622 1.59 31.96 32.85
CA ILE A 622 2.05 31.83 34.23
C ILE A 622 2.91 30.58 34.35
N GLU A 623 4.21 30.76 34.61
CA GLU A 623 5.15 29.66 34.84
C GLU A 623 5.76 29.80 36.25
N ASN A 624 5.74 28.73 37.05
CA ASN A 624 6.23 28.73 38.44
C ASN A 624 5.62 29.82 39.34
N ASP A 625 4.30 30.05 39.22
CA ASP A 625 3.54 31.07 39.96
C ASP A 625 3.97 32.53 39.66
N GLU A 626 4.72 32.78 38.59
CA GLU A 626 5.13 34.11 38.13
C GLU A 626 4.64 34.41 36.70
N TRP A 627 4.33 35.68 36.41
CA TRP A 627 3.91 36.12 35.08
C TRP A 627 5.09 36.22 34.12
N CYS A 628 4.91 35.65 32.93
CA CYS A 628 5.86 35.75 31.83
C CYS A 628 5.17 36.17 30.53
N SER A 629 5.91 36.81 29.64
CA SER A 629 5.43 37.21 28.32
C SER A 629 5.79 36.16 27.27
N VAL A 630 4.80 35.71 26.50
CA VAL A 630 4.99 34.68 25.48
C VAL A 630 5.70 35.28 24.27
N LYS A 631 6.69 34.56 23.74
CA LYS A 631 7.53 35.02 22.62
C LYS A 631 6.68 35.29 21.38
N THR A 632 7.02 36.30 20.58
CA THR A 632 6.26 36.60 19.34
C THR A 632 6.43 35.57 18.22
N ASN A 633 7.35 34.62 18.38
CA ASN A 633 7.53 33.49 17.46
C ASN A 633 6.84 32.20 17.93
N CYS A 634 6.19 32.27 19.10
CA CYS A 634 5.01 31.47 19.40
C CYS A 634 3.81 32.13 18.68
#